data_AF-A0A661BA27-F1
#
_entry.id   AF-A0A661BA27-F1
#
_cell.length_a   1.000
_cell.length_b   1.000
_cell.length_c   1.000
_cell.angle_alpha   90.00
_cell.angle_beta   90.00
_cell.angle_gamma   90.00
#
_symmetry.space_group_name_H-M   'P 1'
#
loop_
_entity.id
_entity.type
_entity.pdbx_description
1 polymer ?
#
loop_
_entity_poly.entity_id
_entity_poly.type
_entity_poly.pdbx_seq_one_letter_code
_entity_poly.pdbx_strand_id
1 'polypeptide(L)'
;MLLKIAFRNILRQKRRSFFTILSIAVGFAFASIMIAWRMGSFNLVIDKFTRAYLGHIQIHADDYLDKPSLYKNISDYKSLGEKIMSVEGVESLAPRMLAAGLGTVGEKSTAIQITGIDPALENNATGFQNKIESGENLPEKPSHKVILGKGLMQNLDAEIGDEFVVVSQAADGSIANDMYEIIGVVVTGNEYSDQIGVYMHLADAQELMVLENRIHEIVVITNDIRKVDKYAARIEEKLANPALEILPWKKVNESFYKMIKAKEQAQSIMHIVIMIIVAIGVLNTVLMSVLERIREFGVLKAVGTRASQIFRMIITEAFILCLVGILIGIAIGLAVNYPMSLHGIKVFDSMDIGGVQFDTLKSEVNARSIYEPAIIVFLTSLIVSIYPALKAARTRPAKAMRFH
;
A
#
# COMPACT_ATOMS: atom_id res chain seq x y z
N MET A 1 19.16 38.04 23.33
CA MET A 1 20.44 38.52 22.73
C MET A 1 21.02 37.53 21.71
N LEU A 2 21.20 36.23 22.05
CA LEU A 2 21.78 35.22 21.15
C LEU A 2 21.01 35.01 19.83
N LEU A 3 19.67 34.93 19.88
CA LEU A 3 18.81 34.85 18.68
C LEU A 3 19.03 36.03 17.71
N LYS A 4 19.11 37.26 18.25
CA LYS A 4 19.32 38.48 17.46
C LYS A 4 20.69 38.49 16.77
N ILE A 5 21.72 37.95 17.44
CA ILE A 5 23.07 37.81 16.88
C ILE A 5 23.10 36.73 15.80
N ALA A 6 22.50 35.56 16.06
CA ALA A 6 22.40 34.47 15.09
C ALA A 6 21.67 34.93 13.81
N PHE A 7 20.53 35.62 13.95
CA PHE A 7 19.77 36.14 12.82
C PHE A 7 20.57 37.16 11.99
N ARG A 8 21.30 38.08 12.64
CA ARG A 8 22.19 39.02 11.96
C ARG A 8 23.33 38.32 11.23
N ASN A 9 23.90 37.26 11.81
CA ASN A 9 24.97 36.49 11.17
C ASN A 9 24.50 35.82 9.88
N ILE A 10 23.30 35.22 9.91
CA ILE A 10 22.67 34.58 8.75
C ILE A 10 22.47 35.59 7.62
N LEU A 11 21.98 36.79 7.93
CA LEU A 11 21.74 37.84 6.94
C LEU A 11 23.02 38.51 6.41
N ARG A 12 24.11 38.50 7.19
CA ARG A 12 25.39 39.06 6.77
C ARG A 12 26.01 38.25 5.62
N GLN A 13 25.83 36.93 5.62
CA GLN A 13 26.37 36.02 4.60
C GLN A 13 25.27 35.37 3.76
N LYS A 14 24.52 36.20 3.02
CA LYS A 14 23.31 35.80 2.27
C LYS A 14 23.51 34.61 1.34
N ARG A 15 24.60 34.57 0.56
CA ARG A 15 24.87 33.48 -0.39
C ARG A 15 25.01 32.12 0.31
N ARG A 16 25.68 32.09 1.45
CA ARG A 16 25.98 30.85 2.17
C ARG A 16 24.79 30.34 2.98
N SER A 17 24.08 31.26 3.65
CA SER A 17 22.79 30.96 4.27
C SER A 17 21.80 30.43 3.24
N PHE A 18 21.78 31.01 2.04
CA PHE A 18 20.95 30.54 0.94
C PHE A 18 21.26 29.10 0.52
N PHE A 19 22.53 28.75 0.27
CA PHE A 19 22.88 27.36 -0.07
C PHE A 19 22.53 26.36 1.04
N THR A 20 22.73 26.73 2.32
CA THR A 20 22.35 25.87 3.45
C THR A 20 20.85 25.63 3.49
N ILE A 21 20.07 26.70 3.40
CA ILE A 21 18.61 26.66 3.40
C ILE A 21 18.12 25.85 2.20
N LEU A 22 18.71 26.03 1.03
CA LEU A 22 18.36 25.31 -0.19
C LEU A 22 18.64 23.81 -0.05
N SER A 23 19.81 23.40 0.46
CA SER A 23 20.12 21.98 0.68
C SER A 23 19.16 21.33 1.68
N ILE A 24 18.82 22.02 2.77
CA ILE A 24 17.85 21.53 3.77
C ILE A 24 16.46 21.46 3.14
N ALA A 25 16.04 22.50 2.43
CA ALA A 25 14.71 22.58 1.81
C ALA A 25 14.50 21.50 0.75
N VAL A 26 15.47 21.31 -0.15
CA VAL A 26 15.41 20.27 -1.20
C VAL A 26 15.46 18.88 -0.57
N GLY A 27 16.36 18.67 0.40
CA GLY A 27 16.45 17.39 1.12
C GLY A 27 15.16 17.01 1.83
N PHE A 28 14.58 17.98 2.57
CA PHE A 28 13.29 17.81 3.22
C PHE A 28 12.17 17.57 2.21
N ALA A 29 12.08 18.39 1.16
CA ALA A 29 11.02 18.27 0.15
C ALA A 29 11.05 16.90 -0.51
N PHE A 30 12.24 16.42 -0.88
CA PHE A 30 12.42 15.11 -1.47
C PHE A 30 12.01 13.98 -0.50
N ALA A 31 12.41 14.07 0.77
CA ALA A 31 11.99 13.11 1.79
C ALA A 31 10.46 13.11 1.98
N SER A 32 9.85 14.28 2.06
CA SER A 32 8.40 14.45 2.18
C SER A 32 7.64 13.87 0.98
N ILE A 33 8.11 14.16 -0.25
CA ILE A 33 7.56 13.59 -1.50
C ILE A 33 7.68 12.06 -1.51
N MET A 34 8.84 11.52 -1.15
CA MET A 34 9.05 10.07 -1.10
C MET A 34 8.13 9.37 -0.10
N ILE A 35 7.91 9.95 1.08
CA ILE A 35 7.00 9.39 2.09
C ILE A 35 5.54 9.47 1.60
N ALA A 36 5.12 10.60 1.03
CA ALA A 36 3.78 10.78 0.49
C ALA A 36 3.49 9.83 -0.69
N TRP A 37 4.47 9.67 -1.58
CA TRP A 37 4.43 8.72 -2.69
C TRP A 37 4.32 7.28 -2.19
N ARG A 38 5.19 6.88 -1.26
CA ARG A 38 5.20 5.55 -0.65
C ARG A 38 3.83 5.21 -0.07
N MET A 39 3.28 6.07 0.79
CA MET A 39 1.99 5.79 1.44
C MET A 39 0.84 5.76 0.43
N GLY A 40 0.77 6.73 -0.48
CA GLY A 40 -0.31 6.78 -1.47
C GLY A 40 -0.27 5.62 -2.46
N SER A 41 0.90 5.31 -3.01
CA SER A 41 1.05 4.21 -3.97
C SER A 41 0.75 2.85 -3.34
N PHE A 42 1.31 2.55 -2.17
CA PHE A 42 1.05 1.26 -1.52
C PHE A 42 -0.40 1.10 -1.08
N ASN A 43 -1.01 2.12 -0.46
CA ASN A 43 -2.42 2.04 -0.04
C ASN A 43 -3.34 1.85 -1.26
N LEU A 44 -3.08 2.57 -2.36
CA LEU A 44 -3.85 2.43 -3.60
C LEU A 44 -3.67 1.05 -4.22
N VAL A 45 -2.45 0.53 -4.27
CA VAL A 45 -2.16 -0.82 -4.80
C VAL A 45 -2.87 -1.89 -3.98
N ILE A 46 -2.76 -1.82 -2.65
CA ILE A 46 -3.42 -2.78 -1.76
C ILE A 46 -4.94 -2.69 -1.90
N ASP A 47 -5.53 -1.49 -1.84
CA ASP A 47 -6.98 -1.29 -1.91
C ASP A 47 -7.53 -1.79 -3.26
N LYS A 48 -6.91 -1.41 -4.38
CA LYS A 48 -7.33 -1.92 -5.70
C LYS A 48 -7.15 -3.43 -5.84
N PHE A 49 -6.02 -3.98 -5.41
CA PHE A 49 -5.76 -5.42 -5.50
C PHE A 49 -6.75 -6.23 -4.65
N THR A 50 -6.98 -5.79 -3.42
CA THR A 50 -7.92 -6.46 -2.51
C THR A 50 -9.35 -6.31 -2.98
N ARG A 51 -9.83 -5.11 -3.35
CA ARG A 51 -11.18 -4.93 -3.90
C ARG A 51 -11.41 -5.69 -5.20
N ALA A 52 -10.41 -5.79 -6.08
CA ALA A 52 -10.55 -6.48 -7.35
C ALA A 52 -10.56 -8.02 -7.21
N TYR A 53 -9.98 -8.59 -6.15
CA TYR A 53 -9.75 -10.04 -6.13
C TYR A 53 -10.13 -10.71 -4.80
N LEU A 54 -9.40 -10.40 -3.72
CA LEU A 54 -9.50 -11.11 -2.43
C LEU A 54 -10.63 -10.62 -1.52
N GLY A 55 -11.07 -9.38 -1.70
CA GLY A 55 -11.69 -8.57 -0.67
C GLY A 55 -10.74 -8.17 0.46
N HIS A 56 -11.26 -7.38 1.40
CA HIS A 56 -10.47 -6.88 2.53
C HIS A 56 -10.33 -7.92 3.64
N ILE A 57 -11.40 -8.69 3.86
CA ILE A 57 -11.50 -9.76 4.84
C ILE A 57 -12.17 -10.95 4.16
N GLN A 58 -11.67 -12.15 4.41
CA GLN A 58 -12.32 -13.39 4.02
C GLN A 58 -12.72 -14.17 5.26
N ILE A 59 -13.87 -14.83 5.19
CA ILE A 59 -14.37 -15.69 6.25
C ILE A 59 -14.48 -17.10 5.67
N HIS A 60 -13.87 -18.06 6.37
CA HIS A 60 -13.87 -19.47 6.01
C HIS A 60 -14.24 -20.34 7.21
N ALA A 61 -14.50 -21.61 6.94
CA ALA A 61 -14.43 -22.64 7.97
C ALA A 61 -12.99 -22.82 8.48
N ASP A 62 -12.85 -23.32 9.70
CA ASP A 62 -11.56 -23.54 10.37
C ASP A 62 -10.52 -24.29 9.49
N ASP A 63 -9.30 -23.77 9.42
CA ASP A 63 -8.15 -24.36 8.71
C ASP A 63 -8.41 -24.54 7.18
N TYR A 64 -9.38 -23.82 6.60
CA TYR A 64 -9.73 -23.97 5.17
C TYR A 64 -8.60 -23.54 4.23
N LEU A 65 -7.89 -22.45 4.54
CA LEU A 65 -6.81 -21.96 3.67
C LEU A 65 -5.61 -22.90 3.63
N ASP A 66 -5.27 -23.53 4.74
CA ASP A 66 -4.15 -24.48 4.84
C ASP A 66 -4.53 -25.84 4.24
N LYS A 67 -5.78 -26.27 4.42
CA LYS A 67 -6.33 -27.53 3.87
C LYS A 67 -7.70 -27.30 3.23
N PRO A 68 -7.73 -26.82 1.98
CA PRO A 68 -8.99 -26.65 1.25
C PRO A 68 -9.70 -27.98 1.12
N SER A 69 -10.99 -27.99 1.44
CA SER A 69 -11.82 -29.18 1.35
C SER A 69 -13.26 -28.81 1.03
N LEU A 70 -13.89 -29.58 0.16
CA LEU A 70 -15.29 -29.41 -0.20
C LEU A 70 -16.23 -29.48 1.03
N TYR A 71 -15.83 -30.26 2.04
CA TYR A 71 -16.58 -30.47 3.28
C TYR A 71 -16.43 -29.34 4.31
N LYS A 72 -15.42 -28.48 4.16
CA LYS A 72 -15.21 -27.31 5.02
C LYS A 72 -16.00 -26.13 4.46
N ASN A 73 -17.23 -26.00 4.92
CA ASN A 73 -18.21 -25.05 4.38
C ASN A 73 -18.93 -24.26 5.48
N ILE A 74 -19.65 -23.24 5.04
CA ILE A 74 -20.45 -22.32 5.84
C ILE A 74 -21.91 -22.52 5.43
N SER A 75 -22.74 -23.01 6.35
CA SER A 75 -24.14 -23.37 6.08
C SER A 75 -25.11 -22.18 6.23
N ASP A 76 -24.85 -21.28 7.20
CA ASP A 76 -25.76 -20.19 7.56
C ASP A 76 -25.33 -18.82 6.99
N TYR A 77 -24.75 -18.80 5.79
CA TYR A 77 -24.11 -17.61 5.24
C TYR A 77 -25.05 -16.40 5.09
N LYS A 78 -26.35 -16.63 4.87
CA LYS A 78 -27.36 -15.55 4.79
C LYS A 78 -27.52 -14.84 6.14
N SER A 79 -27.71 -15.60 7.23
CA SER A 79 -27.83 -15.02 8.58
C SER A 79 -26.52 -14.41 9.08
N LEU A 80 -25.38 -15.04 8.76
CA LEU A 80 -24.06 -14.49 9.05
C LEU A 80 -23.86 -13.17 8.28
N GLY A 81 -24.28 -13.12 7.01
CA GLY A 81 -24.22 -11.93 6.18
C GLY A 81 -24.91 -10.72 6.79
N GLU A 82 -26.13 -10.88 7.33
CA GLU A 82 -26.85 -9.81 8.02
C GLU A 82 -26.10 -9.29 9.27
N LYS A 83 -25.49 -10.20 10.04
CA LYS A 83 -24.67 -9.83 11.21
C LYS A 83 -23.40 -9.08 10.81
N ILE A 84 -22.77 -9.48 9.71
CA ILE A 84 -21.57 -8.85 9.16
C ILE A 84 -21.90 -7.46 8.62
N MET A 85 -22.95 -7.32 7.80
CA MET A 85 -23.39 -6.04 7.24
C MET A 85 -23.76 -5.00 8.31
N SER A 86 -24.22 -5.45 9.48
CA SER A 86 -24.54 -4.54 10.59
C SER A 86 -23.32 -4.11 11.41
N VAL A 87 -22.09 -4.47 11.01
CA VAL A 87 -20.85 -3.92 11.60
C VAL A 87 -20.51 -2.59 10.93
N GLU A 88 -20.37 -1.53 11.73
CA GLU A 88 -20.00 -0.20 11.23
C GLU A 88 -18.64 -0.25 10.52
N GLY A 89 -18.65 0.13 9.23
CA GLY A 89 -17.48 0.16 8.37
C GLY A 89 -17.44 -0.94 7.30
N VAL A 90 -18.35 -1.92 7.34
CA VAL A 90 -18.57 -2.88 6.25
C VAL A 90 -19.41 -2.21 5.15
N GLU A 91 -18.93 -2.27 3.91
CA GLU A 91 -19.61 -1.69 2.74
C GLU A 91 -20.47 -2.72 2.01
N SER A 92 -19.91 -3.90 1.78
CA SER A 92 -20.55 -4.99 1.03
C SER A 92 -19.92 -6.33 1.39
N LEU A 93 -20.63 -7.40 1.03
CA LEU A 93 -20.14 -8.76 1.14
C LEU A 93 -20.58 -9.58 -0.07
N ALA A 94 -19.83 -10.63 -0.39
CA ALA A 94 -20.14 -11.57 -1.46
C ALA A 94 -19.85 -13.01 -1.02
N PRO A 95 -20.87 -13.90 -1.01
CA PRO A 95 -20.67 -15.32 -0.77
C PRO A 95 -20.13 -16.02 -2.02
N ARG A 96 -19.20 -16.96 -1.84
CA ARG A 96 -18.61 -17.76 -2.91
C ARG A 96 -18.57 -19.24 -2.58
N MET A 97 -18.93 -20.07 -3.54
CA MET A 97 -18.70 -21.51 -3.51
C MET A 97 -17.49 -21.84 -4.39
N LEU A 98 -16.55 -22.62 -3.87
CA LEU A 98 -15.33 -23.01 -4.56
C LEU A 98 -15.28 -24.53 -4.72
N ALA A 99 -15.08 -24.99 -5.95
CA ALA A 99 -14.84 -26.40 -6.24
C ALA A 99 -13.80 -26.56 -7.35
N ALA A 100 -13.04 -27.65 -7.31
CA ALA A 100 -12.15 -28.04 -8.41
C ALA A 100 -12.87 -29.04 -9.32
N GLY A 101 -12.57 -29.04 -10.60
CA GLY A 101 -13.14 -29.99 -11.56
C GLY A 101 -12.34 -30.08 -12.85
N LEU A 102 -12.93 -30.77 -13.82
CA LEU A 102 -12.48 -30.81 -15.21
C LEU A 102 -13.52 -30.11 -16.08
N GLY A 103 -13.07 -29.15 -16.89
CA GLY A 103 -13.87 -28.48 -17.89
C GLY A 103 -13.54 -29.03 -19.26
N THR A 104 -14.55 -29.28 -20.09
CA THR A 104 -14.39 -29.85 -21.43
C THR A 104 -15.19 -29.06 -22.45
N VAL A 105 -14.55 -28.74 -23.58
CA VAL A 105 -15.21 -28.22 -24.80
C VAL A 105 -14.76 -29.10 -25.96
N GLY A 106 -15.71 -29.69 -26.67
CA GLY A 106 -15.42 -30.67 -27.73
C GLY A 106 -14.59 -31.85 -27.21
N GLU A 107 -13.36 -31.98 -27.70
CA GLU A 107 -12.42 -33.05 -27.29
C GLU A 107 -11.33 -32.58 -26.30
N LYS A 108 -11.29 -31.30 -25.95
CA LYS A 108 -10.26 -30.73 -25.08
C LYS A 108 -10.77 -30.66 -23.65
N SER A 109 -10.00 -31.21 -22.71
CA SER A 109 -10.27 -31.13 -21.27
C SER A 109 -9.11 -30.52 -20.52
N THR A 110 -9.40 -29.68 -19.52
CA THR A 110 -8.42 -29.10 -18.61
C THR A 110 -8.97 -29.01 -17.18
N ALA A 111 -8.06 -28.86 -16.21
CA ALA A 111 -8.42 -28.59 -14.84
C ALA A 111 -9.01 -27.18 -14.68
N ILE A 112 -10.09 -27.08 -13.92
CA ILE A 112 -10.83 -25.84 -13.68
C ILE A 112 -11.07 -25.62 -12.20
N GLN A 113 -11.25 -24.35 -11.84
CA GLN A 113 -11.75 -23.89 -10.56
C GLN A 113 -13.13 -23.27 -10.76
N ILE A 114 -14.15 -23.96 -10.30
CA ILE A 114 -15.54 -23.53 -10.30
C ILE A 114 -15.73 -22.54 -9.15
N THR A 115 -16.20 -21.35 -9.48
CA THR A 115 -16.55 -20.28 -8.55
C THR A 115 -18.03 -19.94 -8.72
N GLY A 116 -18.84 -20.39 -7.78
CA GLY A 116 -20.25 -20.00 -7.69
C GLY A 116 -20.38 -18.63 -7.05
N ILE A 117 -20.96 -17.67 -7.76
CA ILE A 117 -21.12 -16.28 -7.29
C ILE A 117 -22.58 -15.83 -7.36
N ASP A 118 -22.97 -14.95 -6.44
CA ASP A 118 -24.19 -14.15 -6.59
C ASP A 118 -23.85 -12.90 -7.42
N PRO A 119 -24.36 -12.75 -8.66
CA PRO A 119 -23.91 -11.67 -9.55
C PRO A 119 -24.13 -10.27 -8.99
N ALA A 120 -25.21 -10.05 -8.22
CA ALA A 120 -25.51 -8.74 -7.66
C ALA A 120 -24.59 -8.41 -6.48
N LEU A 121 -24.42 -9.36 -5.55
CA LEU A 121 -23.55 -9.17 -4.40
C LEU A 121 -22.07 -9.11 -4.79
N GLU A 122 -21.64 -9.97 -5.72
CA GLU A 122 -20.27 -10.02 -6.22
C GLU A 122 -19.91 -8.75 -6.99
N ASN A 123 -20.83 -8.20 -7.79
CA ASN A 123 -20.59 -6.92 -8.47
C ASN A 123 -20.47 -5.75 -7.48
N ASN A 124 -21.29 -5.72 -6.43
CA ASN A 124 -21.19 -4.70 -5.37
C ASN A 124 -19.92 -4.84 -4.51
N ALA A 125 -19.35 -6.04 -4.41
CA ALA A 125 -18.11 -6.29 -3.67
C ALA A 125 -16.87 -6.00 -4.52
N THR A 126 -16.73 -6.66 -5.67
CA THR A 126 -15.48 -6.67 -6.43
C THR A 126 -15.58 -6.04 -7.82
N GLY A 127 -16.75 -5.54 -8.21
CA GLY A 127 -16.98 -4.97 -9.54
C GLY A 127 -16.79 -5.99 -10.66
N PHE A 128 -17.20 -7.24 -10.43
CA PHE A 128 -17.00 -8.36 -11.36
C PHE A 128 -17.48 -8.07 -12.79
N GLN A 129 -18.58 -7.33 -12.97
CA GLN A 129 -19.09 -7.00 -14.32
C GLN A 129 -18.09 -6.15 -15.14
N ASN A 130 -17.29 -5.32 -14.48
CA ASN A 130 -16.29 -4.48 -15.18
C ASN A 130 -15.08 -5.28 -15.68
N LYS A 131 -14.98 -6.57 -15.31
CA LYS A 131 -13.87 -7.47 -15.69
C LYS A 131 -14.23 -8.37 -16.87
N ILE A 132 -15.48 -8.34 -17.31
CA ILE A 132 -15.93 -9.11 -18.47
C ILE A 132 -15.45 -8.36 -19.72
N GLU A 133 -14.54 -8.99 -20.46
CA GLU A 133 -13.92 -8.43 -21.66
C GLU A 133 -14.86 -8.54 -22.87
N SER A 134 -15.60 -9.65 -22.97
CA SER A 134 -16.53 -9.92 -24.06
C SER A 134 -17.70 -10.81 -23.62
N GLY A 135 -18.85 -10.67 -24.29
CA GLY A 135 -20.06 -11.45 -24.02
C GLY A 135 -21.06 -10.75 -23.10
N GLU A 136 -21.88 -11.57 -22.42
CA GLU A 136 -22.95 -11.12 -21.51
C GLU A 136 -22.56 -11.32 -20.04
N ASN A 137 -23.23 -10.56 -19.15
CA ASN A 137 -23.12 -10.76 -17.71
C ASN A 137 -23.85 -12.05 -17.26
N LEU A 138 -23.39 -12.65 -16.17
CA LEU A 138 -24.11 -13.74 -15.52
C LEU A 138 -25.53 -13.27 -15.10
N PRO A 139 -26.59 -14.02 -15.47
CA PRO A 139 -27.95 -13.70 -15.08
C PRO A 139 -28.13 -13.73 -13.56
N GLU A 140 -29.00 -12.88 -13.02
CA GLU A 140 -29.35 -12.87 -11.56
C GLU A 140 -30.09 -14.14 -11.09
N LYS A 141 -30.43 -15.03 -12.01
CA LYS A 141 -31.13 -16.28 -11.74
C LYS A 141 -30.29 -17.45 -12.23
N PRO A 142 -30.41 -18.63 -11.60
CA PRO A 142 -29.82 -19.87 -12.10
C PRO A 142 -30.25 -20.11 -13.55
N SER A 143 -29.28 -20.39 -14.43
CA SER A 143 -29.55 -20.44 -15.88
C SER A 143 -28.65 -21.40 -16.66
N HIS A 144 -27.83 -22.22 -16.00
CA HIS A 144 -26.84 -23.09 -16.66
C HIS A 144 -25.94 -22.33 -17.66
N LYS A 145 -25.52 -21.12 -17.26
CA LYS A 145 -24.61 -20.27 -18.04
C LYS A 145 -23.31 -20.03 -17.28
N VAL A 146 -22.19 -20.03 -18.01
CA VAL A 146 -20.85 -19.84 -17.44
C VAL A 146 -20.11 -18.70 -18.13
N ILE A 147 -19.25 -18.05 -17.35
CA ILE A 147 -18.22 -17.14 -17.84
C ILE A 147 -16.87 -17.79 -17.58
N LEU A 148 -16.02 -17.88 -18.61
CA LEU A 148 -14.71 -18.49 -18.51
C LEU A 148 -13.61 -17.42 -18.48
N GLY A 149 -12.51 -17.72 -17.78
CA GLY A 149 -11.31 -16.89 -17.85
C GLY A 149 -10.71 -16.88 -19.27
N LYS A 150 -10.08 -15.77 -19.66
CA LYS A 150 -9.47 -15.62 -20.99
C LYS A 150 -8.42 -16.68 -21.31
N GLY A 151 -7.59 -17.05 -20.35
CA GLY A 151 -6.61 -18.12 -20.52
C GLY A 151 -7.28 -19.49 -20.67
N LEU A 152 -8.38 -19.73 -19.93
CA LEU A 152 -9.15 -20.97 -20.03
C LEU A 152 -9.82 -21.13 -21.42
N MET A 153 -10.41 -20.05 -21.95
CA MET A 153 -10.96 -20.02 -23.30
C MET A 153 -9.91 -20.42 -24.35
N GLN A 154 -8.69 -19.88 -24.23
CA GLN A 154 -7.59 -20.18 -25.13
C GLN A 154 -7.09 -21.63 -24.97
N ASN A 155 -7.02 -22.15 -23.75
CA ASN A 155 -6.56 -23.52 -23.51
C ASN A 155 -7.53 -24.56 -24.09
N LEU A 156 -8.83 -24.24 -24.10
CA LEU A 156 -9.89 -25.11 -24.60
C LEU A 156 -10.25 -24.89 -26.07
N ASP A 157 -9.62 -23.91 -26.76
CA ASP A 157 -10.06 -23.39 -28.07
C ASP A 157 -11.59 -23.13 -28.12
N ALA A 158 -12.14 -22.57 -27.04
CA ALA A 158 -13.58 -22.36 -26.89
C ALA A 158 -14.03 -21.00 -27.42
N GLU A 159 -15.26 -20.91 -27.91
CA GLU A 159 -15.93 -19.69 -28.34
C GLU A 159 -17.19 -19.39 -27.50
N ILE A 160 -17.65 -18.14 -27.51
CA ILE A 160 -18.91 -17.76 -26.85
C ILE A 160 -20.06 -18.44 -27.60
N GLY A 161 -20.91 -19.14 -26.85
CA GLY A 161 -22.02 -19.96 -27.36
C GLY A 161 -21.72 -21.46 -27.37
N ASP A 162 -20.48 -21.89 -27.12
CA ASP A 162 -20.14 -23.30 -27.04
C ASP A 162 -20.71 -23.97 -25.78
N GLU A 163 -20.95 -25.28 -25.90
CA GLU A 163 -21.31 -26.16 -24.78
C GLU A 163 -20.07 -26.53 -23.97
N PHE A 164 -20.10 -26.22 -22.68
CA PHE A 164 -19.05 -26.47 -21.72
C PHE A 164 -19.50 -27.54 -20.72
N VAL A 165 -18.84 -28.68 -20.73
CA VAL A 165 -19.14 -29.79 -19.83
C VAL A 165 -18.24 -29.71 -18.60
N VAL A 166 -18.85 -29.71 -17.42
CA VAL A 166 -18.16 -29.70 -16.13
C VAL A 166 -18.28 -31.07 -15.49
N VAL A 167 -17.14 -31.65 -15.14
CA VAL A 167 -17.06 -32.90 -14.38
C VAL A 167 -16.31 -32.67 -13.07
N SER A 168 -16.91 -33.05 -11.94
CA SER A 168 -16.29 -32.95 -10.62
C SER A 168 -16.78 -34.09 -9.69
N GLN A 169 -16.28 -34.12 -8.47
CA GLN A 169 -16.78 -34.97 -7.40
C GLN A 169 -17.63 -34.11 -6.45
N ALA A 170 -18.93 -34.39 -6.40
CA ALA A 170 -19.87 -33.70 -5.51
C ALA A 170 -19.61 -34.03 -4.03
N ALA A 171 -20.22 -33.24 -3.14
CA ALA A 171 -20.04 -33.37 -1.69
C ALA A 171 -20.61 -34.67 -1.10
N ASP A 172 -21.53 -35.33 -1.80
CA ASP A 172 -22.06 -36.64 -1.43
C ASP A 172 -21.23 -37.82 -2.00
N GLY A 173 -20.15 -37.52 -2.71
CA GLY A 173 -19.27 -38.48 -3.37
C GLY A 173 -19.75 -38.93 -4.75
N SER A 174 -20.88 -38.41 -5.24
CA SER A 174 -21.35 -38.65 -6.60
C SER A 174 -20.48 -37.91 -7.63
N ILE A 175 -20.63 -38.30 -8.90
CA ILE A 175 -20.00 -37.58 -10.01
C ILE A 175 -20.91 -36.41 -10.35
N ALA A 176 -20.43 -35.20 -10.07
CA ALA A 176 -21.03 -33.97 -10.56
C ALA A 176 -20.73 -33.89 -12.06
N ASN A 177 -21.76 -33.93 -12.90
CA ASN A 177 -21.62 -33.80 -14.35
C ASN A 177 -22.79 -33.01 -14.91
N ASP A 178 -22.51 -31.84 -15.46
CA ASP A 178 -23.53 -31.00 -16.08
C ASP A 178 -22.94 -30.16 -17.23
N MET A 179 -23.81 -29.65 -18.08
CA MET A 179 -23.47 -28.88 -19.28
C MET A 179 -23.96 -27.45 -19.15
N TYR A 180 -23.09 -26.51 -19.51
CA TYR A 180 -23.31 -25.08 -19.40
C TYR A 180 -23.04 -24.39 -20.74
N GLU A 181 -23.75 -23.31 -21.02
CA GLU A 181 -23.47 -22.45 -22.18
C GLU A 181 -22.43 -21.37 -21.81
N ILE A 182 -21.39 -21.22 -22.62
CA ILE A 182 -20.41 -20.14 -22.44
C ILE A 182 -21.01 -18.82 -22.95
N ILE A 183 -21.21 -17.85 -22.06
CA ILE A 183 -21.82 -16.56 -22.42
C ILE A 183 -20.86 -15.38 -22.42
N GLY A 184 -19.64 -15.55 -21.90
CA GLY A 184 -18.68 -14.46 -21.82
C GLY A 184 -17.30 -14.86 -21.35
N VAL A 185 -16.38 -13.91 -21.49
CA VAL A 185 -14.97 -14.06 -21.15
C VAL A 185 -14.59 -13.00 -20.12
N VAL A 186 -13.96 -13.43 -19.02
CA VAL A 186 -13.49 -12.55 -17.95
C VAL A 186 -11.97 -12.44 -17.94
N VAL A 187 -11.49 -11.23 -17.66
CA VAL A 187 -10.08 -10.93 -17.37
C VAL A 187 -10.03 -10.36 -15.96
N THR A 188 -9.71 -11.22 -14.99
CA THR A 188 -9.62 -10.82 -13.58
C THR A 188 -8.36 -10.04 -13.27
N GLY A 189 -7.38 -10.14 -14.16
CA GLY A 189 -6.04 -9.62 -13.96
C GLY A 189 -5.09 -10.67 -13.40
N ASN A 190 -5.56 -11.64 -12.62
CA ASN A 190 -4.68 -12.70 -12.17
C ASN A 190 -4.55 -13.77 -13.27
N GLU A 191 -3.38 -13.86 -13.90
CA GLU A 191 -3.11 -14.84 -14.96
C GLU A 191 -3.46 -16.27 -14.55
N TYR A 192 -3.18 -16.67 -13.31
CA TYR A 192 -3.53 -18.00 -12.82
C TYR A 192 -5.05 -18.19 -12.76
N SER A 193 -5.79 -17.22 -12.21
CA SER A 193 -7.26 -17.27 -12.15
C SER A 193 -7.90 -17.23 -13.53
N ASP A 194 -7.31 -16.51 -14.48
CA ASP A 194 -7.79 -16.42 -15.86
C ASP A 194 -7.53 -17.71 -16.65
N GLN A 195 -6.57 -18.55 -16.24
CA GLN A 195 -6.25 -19.83 -16.88
C GLN A 195 -7.14 -21.00 -16.44
N ILE A 196 -7.68 -20.96 -15.23
CA ILE A 196 -8.47 -22.07 -14.66
C ILE A 196 -9.89 -21.67 -14.21
N GLY A 197 -10.20 -20.37 -14.14
CA GLY A 197 -11.42 -19.85 -13.53
C GLY A 197 -12.67 -20.08 -14.38
N VAL A 198 -13.69 -20.66 -13.74
CA VAL A 198 -15.06 -20.80 -14.26
C VAL A 198 -15.99 -20.11 -13.28
N TYR A 199 -16.78 -19.16 -13.78
CA TYR A 199 -17.73 -18.41 -12.97
C TYR A 199 -19.15 -18.75 -13.39
N MET A 200 -19.98 -19.13 -12.42
CA MET A 200 -21.39 -19.48 -12.63
C MET A 200 -22.25 -18.95 -11.49
N HIS A 201 -23.56 -19.01 -11.66
CA HIS A 201 -24.49 -18.60 -10.62
C HIS A 201 -24.31 -19.48 -9.37
N LEU A 202 -24.36 -18.88 -8.17
CA LEU A 202 -24.13 -19.58 -6.90
C LEU A 202 -25.04 -20.80 -6.72
N ALA A 203 -26.31 -20.66 -7.10
CA ALA A 203 -27.27 -21.76 -7.02
C ALA A 203 -26.93 -22.91 -7.98
N ASP A 204 -26.54 -22.63 -9.23
CA ASP A 204 -26.13 -23.65 -10.21
C ASP A 204 -24.92 -24.43 -9.68
N ALA A 205 -23.96 -23.72 -9.10
CA ALA A 205 -22.76 -24.32 -8.51
C ALA A 205 -23.12 -25.20 -7.29
N GLN A 206 -24.00 -24.73 -6.41
CA GLN A 206 -24.46 -25.48 -5.25
C GLN A 206 -25.24 -26.74 -5.64
N GLU A 207 -26.05 -26.67 -6.69
CA GLU A 207 -26.76 -27.83 -7.24
C GLU A 207 -25.78 -28.86 -7.81
N LEU A 208 -24.86 -28.42 -8.68
CA LEU A 208 -23.83 -29.27 -9.27
C LEU A 208 -23.01 -30.03 -8.22
N MET A 209 -22.64 -29.37 -7.12
CA MET A 209 -21.78 -29.94 -6.08
C MET A 209 -22.56 -30.57 -4.91
N VAL A 210 -23.90 -30.59 -4.94
CA VAL A 210 -24.76 -31.10 -3.87
C VAL A 210 -24.45 -30.41 -2.53
N LEU A 211 -24.31 -29.08 -2.56
CA LEU A 211 -23.95 -28.22 -1.44
C LEU A 211 -25.14 -27.35 -1.00
N GLU A 212 -26.26 -27.98 -0.66
CA GLU A 212 -27.53 -27.38 -0.22
C GLU A 212 -27.36 -26.10 0.65
N ASN A 213 -27.37 -24.91 0.02
CA ASN A 213 -27.13 -23.59 0.65
C ASN A 213 -25.78 -23.41 1.38
N ARG A 214 -24.79 -24.27 1.12
CA ARG A 214 -23.45 -24.18 1.71
C ARG A 214 -22.49 -23.46 0.78
N ILE A 215 -21.56 -22.72 1.36
CA ILE A 215 -20.51 -21.98 0.64
C ILE A 215 -19.15 -22.18 1.29
N HIS A 216 -18.06 -21.77 0.67
CA HIS A 216 -16.70 -21.95 1.20
C HIS A 216 -16.07 -20.66 1.69
N GLU A 217 -16.52 -19.52 1.15
CA GLU A 217 -15.90 -18.22 1.40
C GLU A 217 -16.97 -17.12 1.46
N ILE A 218 -16.83 -16.21 2.42
CA ILE A 218 -17.51 -14.92 2.40
C ILE A 218 -16.45 -13.83 2.28
N VAL A 219 -16.52 -13.10 1.17
CA VAL A 219 -15.69 -11.92 0.93
C VAL A 219 -16.36 -10.72 1.54
N VAL A 220 -15.61 -9.91 2.29
CA VAL A 220 -16.11 -8.69 2.92
C VAL A 220 -15.26 -7.49 2.48
N ILE A 221 -15.95 -6.43 2.08
CA ILE A 221 -15.36 -5.15 1.70
C ILE A 221 -15.67 -4.13 2.78
N THR A 222 -14.66 -3.33 3.13
CA THR A 222 -14.75 -2.31 4.18
C THR A 222 -14.40 -0.94 3.63
N ASN A 223 -14.89 0.11 4.26
CA ASN A 223 -14.68 1.48 3.81
C ASN A 223 -13.22 1.99 3.92
N ASP A 224 -12.40 1.38 4.78
CA ASP A 224 -11.02 1.80 4.99
C ASP A 224 -10.09 0.60 5.16
N ILE A 225 -9.27 0.34 4.14
CA ILE A 225 -8.28 -0.74 4.13
C ILE A 225 -7.28 -0.65 5.30
N ARG A 226 -7.04 0.56 5.84
CA ARG A 226 -6.06 0.78 6.93
C ARG A 226 -6.56 0.29 8.28
N LYS A 227 -7.87 0.09 8.42
CA LYS A 227 -8.53 -0.37 9.65
C LYS A 227 -8.99 -1.82 9.58
N VAL A 228 -8.60 -2.55 8.54
CA VAL A 228 -9.04 -3.94 8.29
C VAL A 228 -8.83 -4.86 9.49
N ASP A 229 -7.68 -4.82 10.15
CA ASP A 229 -7.43 -5.68 11.33
C ASP A 229 -8.44 -5.39 12.46
N LYS A 230 -8.87 -4.12 12.58
CA LYS A 230 -9.84 -3.67 13.58
C LYS A 230 -11.27 -4.09 13.20
N TYR A 231 -11.59 -4.08 11.90
CA TYR A 231 -12.87 -4.58 11.39
C TYR A 231 -12.96 -6.10 11.51
N ALA A 232 -11.89 -6.83 11.19
CA ALA A 232 -11.82 -8.29 11.37
C ALA A 232 -12.08 -8.69 12.83
N ALA A 233 -11.39 -8.05 13.78
CA ALA A 233 -11.61 -8.32 15.21
C ALA A 233 -13.05 -8.03 15.67
N ARG A 234 -13.68 -6.96 15.16
CA ARG A 234 -15.09 -6.63 15.46
C ARG A 234 -16.06 -7.67 14.88
N ILE A 235 -15.79 -8.17 13.68
CA ILE A 235 -16.60 -9.21 13.04
C ILE A 235 -16.44 -10.52 13.81
N GLU A 236 -15.21 -10.89 14.18
CA GLU A 236 -14.90 -12.06 14.99
C GLU A 236 -15.63 -12.04 16.34
N GLU A 237 -15.57 -10.92 17.07
CA GLU A 237 -16.30 -10.74 18.34
C GLU A 237 -17.81 -10.85 18.17
N LYS A 238 -18.37 -10.30 17.08
CA LYS A 238 -19.81 -10.29 16.83
C LYS A 238 -20.36 -11.63 16.36
N LEU A 239 -19.58 -12.38 15.59
CA LEU A 239 -19.95 -13.72 15.15
C LEU A 239 -19.77 -14.73 16.29
N ALA A 240 -18.75 -14.55 17.13
CA ALA A 240 -18.43 -15.39 18.29
C ALA A 240 -18.48 -16.90 17.98
N ASN A 241 -18.08 -17.28 16.77
CA ASN A 241 -18.16 -18.65 16.28
C ASN A 241 -16.75 -19.22 16.08
N PRO A 242 -16.29 -20.15 16.93
CA PRO A 242 -14.93 -20.71 16.84
C PRO A 242 -14.74 -21.63 15.62
N ALA A 243 -15.80 -22.03 14.92
CA ALA A 243 -15.71 -22.84 13.71
C ALA A 243 -15.40 -22.01 12.45
N LEU A 244 -15.37 -20.68 12.58
CA LEU A 244 -15.11 -19.75 11.49
C LEU A 244 -13.82 -18.98 11.74
N GLU A 245 -13.00 -18.88 10.70
CA GLU A 245 -11.82 -18.02 10.70
C GLU A 245 -12.14 -16.72 9.96
N ILE A 246 -11.90 -15.58 10.62
CA ILE A 246 -12.04 -14.25 10.04
C ILE A 246 -10.64 -13.74 9.73
N LEU A 247 -10.24 -13.79 8.47
CA LEU A 247 -8.88 -13.54 8.05
C LEU A 247 -8.77 -12.25 7.24
N PRO A 248 -7.92 -11.29 7.64
CA PRO A 248 -7.64 -10.14 6.80
C PRO A 248 -6.84 -10.58 5.56
N TRP A 249 -6.92 -9.81 4.49
CA TRP A 249 -6.20 -10.07 3.23
C TRP A 249 -4.70 -10.38 3.41
N LYS A 250 -4.07 -9.83 4.46
CA LYS A 250 -2.66 -10.05 4.79
C LYS A 250 -2.32 -11.50 5.12
N LYS A 251 -3.28 -12.23 5.70
CA LYS A 251 -3.14 -13.66 6.02
C LYS A 251 -3.57 -14.51 4.83
N VAL A 252 -4.68 -14.14 4.19
CA VAL A 252 -5.21 -14.83 3.00
C VAL A 252 -4.15 -14.94 1.91
N ASN A 253 -3.45 -13.84 1.61
CA ASN A 253 -2.38 -13.81 0.63
C ASN A 253 -1.08 -13.33 1.27
N GLU A 254 -0.50 -14.20 2.10
CA GLU A 254 0.71 -13.91 2.87
C GLU A 254 1.92 -13.60 1.95
N SER A 255 2.01 -14.24 0.79
CA SER A 255 3.08 -14.01 -0.18
C SER A 255 3.01 -12.59 -0.76
N PHE A 256 1.81 -12.12 -1.13
CA PHE A 256 1.59 -10.74 -1.57
C PHE A 256 1.91 -9.74 -0.45
N TYR A 257 1.47 -10.01 0.78
CA TYR A 257 1.79 -9.16 1.93
C TYR A 257 3.31 -9.09 2.20
N LYS A 258 4.01 -10.22 2.18
CA LYS A 258 5.47 -10.30 2.33
C LYS A 258 6.19 -9.54 1.23
N MET A 259 5.73 -9.64 -0.02
CA MET A 259 6.27 -8.88 -1.15
C MET A 259 6.13 -7.36 -0.94
N ILE A 260 4.94 -6.89 -0.55
CA ILE A 260 4.70 -5.47 -0.26
C ILE A 260 5.57 -5.00 0.92
N LYS A 261 5.69 -5.82 1.97
CA LYS A 261 6.56 -5.52 3.12
C LYS A 261 8.03 -5.44 2.75
N ALA A 262 8.51 -6.33 1.88
CA ALA A 262 9.88 -6.28 1.37
C ALA A 262 10.13 -5.00 0.54
N LYS A 263 9.18 -4.61 -0.31
CA LYS A 263 9.26 -3.33 -1.05
C LYS A 263 9.26 -2.12 -0.12
N GLU A 264 8.42 -2.12 0.92
CA GLU A 264 8.38 -1.07 1.94
C GLU A 264 9.74 -0.94 2.67
N GLN A 265 10.35 -2.07 3.05
CA GLN A 265 11.66 -2.10 3.70
C GLN A 265 12.78 -1.59 2.77
N ALA A 266 12.81 -2.03 1.52
CA ALA A 266 13.79 -1.57 0.54
C ALA A 266 13.72 -0.04 0.32
N GLN A 267 12.50 0.51 0.23
CA GLN A 267 12.30 1.96 0.13
C GLN A 267 12.73 2.69 1.41
N SER A 268 12.52 2.11 2.59
CA SER A 268 12.97 2.69 3.85
C SER A 268 14.50 2.82 3.91
N ILE A 269 15.24 1.85 3.36
CA ILE A 269 16.72 1.92 3.27
C ILE A 269 17.14 3.08 2.36
N MET A 270 16.54 3.22 1.17
CA MET A 270 16.80 4.36 0.28
C MET A 270 16.53 5.70 0.97
N HIS A 271 15.47 5.77 1.77
CA HIS A 271 15.13 6.95 2.55
C HIS A 271 16.24 7.33 3.55
N ILE A 272 16.82 6.35 4.23
CA ILE A 272 17.95 6.56 5.15
C ILE A 272 19.17 7.10 4.39
N VAL A 273 19.49 6.56 3.21
CA VAL A 273 20.61 7.02 2.39
C VAL A 273 20.44 8.49 1.99
N ILE A 274 19.25 8.88 1.54
CA ILE A 274 18.95 10.29 1.19
C ILE A 274 19.14 11.19 2.41
N MET A 275 18.66 10.77 3.58
CA MET A 275 18.84 11.53 4.82
C MET A 275 20.31 11.72 5.20
N ILE A 276 21.15 10.72 4.96
CA ILE A 276 22.61 10.83 5.16
C ILE A 276 23.21 11.86 4.20
N ILE A 277 22.82 11.86 2.92
CA ILE A 277 23.31 12.83 1.93
C ILE A 277 22.96 14.26 2.35
N VAL A 278 21.72 14.49 2.79
CA VAL A 278 21.26 15.80 3.30
C VAL A 278 22.06 16.19 4.55
N ALA A 279 22.25 15.26 5.49
CA ALA A 279 23.02 15.49 6.70
C ALA A 279 24.48 15.88 6.41
N ILE A 280 25.14 15.23 5.44
CA ILE A 280 26.50 15.59 4.99
C ILE A 280 26.52 16.98 4.35
N GLY A 281 25.51 17.34 3.55
CA GLY A 281 25.39 18.68 2.96
C GLY A 281 25.31 19.77 4.04
N VAL A 282 24.52 19.53 5.08
CA VAL A 282 24.44 20.42 6.25
C VAL A 282 25.78 20.48 7.00
N LEU A 283 26.42 19.33 7.24
CA LEU A 283 27.72 19.25 7.92
C LEU A 283 28.76 20.13 7.22
N ASN A 284 28.91 19.95 5.92
CA ASN A 284 29.90 20.67 5.12
C ASN A 284 29.65 22.17 5.19
N THR A 285 28.39 22.57 5.11
CA THR A 285 28.05 24.00 5.10
C THR A 285 28.25 24.63 6.48
N VAL A 286 27.83 23.97 7.56
CA VAL A 286 28.04 24.46 8.94
C VAL A 286 29.52 24.47 9.31
N LEU A 287 30.27 23.43 8.93
CA LEU A 287 31.71 23.38 9.13
C LEU A 287 32.40 24.55 8.44
N MET A 288 32.04 24.84 7.18
CA MET A 288 32.59 25.99 6.48
C MET A 288 32.24 27.33 7.18
N SER A 289 31.04 27.45 7.79
CA SER A 289 30.68 28.61 8.66
C SER A 289 31.69 28.85 9.73
N VAL A 290 32.02 27.75 10.39
CA VAL A 290 32.86 27.80 11.55
C VAL A 290 34.27 28.18 11.13
N LEU A 291 34.78 27.55 10.06
CA LEU A 291 36.14 27.76 9.56
C LEU A 291 36.36 29.20 9.10
N GLU A 292 35.45 29.76 8.29
CA GLU A 292 35.53 31.17 7.83
C GLU A 292 35.49 32.18 8.98
N ARG A 293 34.88 31.82 10.11
CA ARG A 293 34.66 32.70 11.26
C ARG A 293 35.57 32.39 12.45
N ILE A 294 36.59 31.53 12.27
CA ILE A 294 37.54 31.17 13.33
C ILE A 294 38.15 32.41 13.98
N ARG A 295 38.55 33.40 13.18
CA ARG A 295 39.16 34.64 13.68
C ARG A 295 38.19 35.46 14.52
N GLU A 296 36.94 35.59 14.07
CA GLU A 296 35.88 36.28 14.83
C GLU A 296 35.64 35.61 16.19
N PHE A 297 35.55 34.27 16.21
CA PHE A 297 35.41 33.52 17.46
C PHE A 297 36.64 33.62 18.36
N GLY A 298 37.83 33.78 17.77
CA GLY A 298 39.08 34.05 18.48
C GLY A 298 39.05 35.40 19.20
N VAL A 299 38.63 36.46 18.50
CA VAL A 299 38.47 37.81 19.08
C VAL A 299 37.42 37.82 20.17
N LEU A 300 36.25 37.20 19.94
CA LEU A 300 35.19 37.11 20.95
C LEU A 300 35.67 36.43 22.24
N LYS A 301 36.49 35.36 22.12
CA LYS A 301 37.11 34.71 23.29
C LYS A 301 38.15 35.58 23.97
N ALA A 302 38.95 36.33 23.22
CA ALA A 302 39.93 37.26 23.78
C ALA A 302 39.28 38.38 24.60
N VAL A 303 38.08 38.83 24.19
CA VAL A 303 37.27 39.82 24.92
C VAL A 303 36.50 39.21 26.12
N GLY A 304 36.62 37.89 26.35
CA GLY A 304 36.06 37.21 27.53
C GLY A 304 34.78 36.41 27.28
N THR A 305 34.35 36.22 26.03
CA THR A 305 33.19 35.37 25.72
C THR A 305 33.47 33.91 26.07
N ARG A 306 32.56 33.28 26.83
CA ARG A 306 32.72 31.87 27.24
C ARG A 306 32.56 30.93 26.05
N ALA A 307 33.30 29.82 26.04
CA ALA A 307 33.19 28.79 24.99
C ALA A 307 31.76 28.24 24.83
N SER A 308 31.00 28.13 25.93
CA SER A 308 29.59 27.71 25.92
C SER A 308 28.67 28.72 25.23
N GLN A 309 28.97 30.01 25.27
CA GLN A 309 28.20 31.04 24.56
C GLN A 309 28.41 30.96 23.05
N ILE A 310 29.64 30.65 22.60
CA ILE A 310 29.96 30.42 21.18
C ILE A 310 29.28 29.16 20.68
N PHE A 311 29.33 28.07 21.45
CA PHE A 311 28.61 26.84 21.13
C PHE A 311 27.10 27.09 20.96
N ARG A 312 26.45 27.73 21.95
CA ARG A 312 25.02 28.07 21.88
C ARG A 312 24.69 28.97 20.70
N MET A 313 25.57 29.92 20.36
CA MET A 313 25.38 30.80 19.20
C MET A 313 25.34 30.01 17.89
N ILE A 314 26.29 29.09 17.68
CA ILE A 314 26.37 28.27 16.46
C ILE A 314 25.19 27.31 16.38
N ILE A 315 24.82 26.66 17.49
CA ILE A 315 23.64 25.78 17.53
C ILE A 315 22.35 26.55 17.25
N THR A 316 22.21 27.77 17.77
CA THR A 316 21.04 28.62 17.48
C THR A 316 21.01 29.05 16.01
N GLU A 317 22.17 29.31 15.39
CA GLU A 317 22.28 29.61 13.96
C GLU A 317 21.83 28.41 13.11
N ALA A 318 22.32 27.20 13.43
CA ALA A 318 21.90 25.97 12.77
C ALA A 318 20.40 25.69 12.95
N PHE A 319 19.86 25.91 14.16
CA PHE A 319 18.43 25.78 14.45
C PHE A 319 17.58 26.68 13.56
N ILE A 320 17.94 27.97 13.44
CA ILE A 320 17.17 28.92 12.60
C ILE A 320 17.26 28.53 11.12
N LEU A 321 18.46 28.19 10.63
CA LEU A 321 18.64 27.75 9.25
C LEU A 321 17.83 26.50 8.93
N CYS A 322 17.80 25.53 9.86
CA CYS A 322 17.00 24.32 9.73
C CYS A 322 15.50 24.62 9.71
N LEU A 323 15.01 25.45 10.64
CA LEU A 323 13.60 25.82 10.71
C LEU A 323 13.13 26.50 9.40
N VAL A 324 13.91 27.46 8.90
CA VAL A 324 13.60 28.15 7.64
C VAL A 324 13.68 27.19 6.44
N GLY A 325 14.70 26.32 6.41
CA GLY A 325 14.84 25.29 5.38
C GLY A 325 13.66 24.31 5.36
N ILE A 326 13.21 23.83 6.52
CA ILE A 326 12.04 22.96 6.64
C ILE A 326 10.78 23.69 6.18
N LEU A 327 10.54 24.93 6.61
CA LEU A 327 9.36 25.70 6.18
C LEU A 327 9.30 25.88 4.66
N ILE A 328 10.42 26.21 4.03
CA ILE A 328 10.50 26.31 2.56
C ILE A 328 10.35 24.93 1.92
N GLY A 329 10.95 23.90 2.50
CA GLY A 329 10.82 22.53 2.05
C GLY A 329 9.37 22.01 2.13
N ILE A 330 8.60 22.41 3.13
CA ILE A 330 7.16 22.11 3.25
C ILE A 330 6.41 22.76 2.10
N ALA A 331 6.67 24.04 1.81
CA ALA A 331 6.03 24.73 0.69
C ALA A 331 6.34 24.04 -0.65
N ILE A 332 7.60 23.66 -0.89
CA ILE A 332 8.01 22.94 -2.11
C ILE A 332 7.38 21.54 -2.15
N GLY A 333 7.46 20.78 -1.06
CA GLY A 333 6.91 19.43 -0.96
C GLY A 333 5.40 19.40 -1.16
N LEU A 334 4.66 20.36 -0.60
CA LEU A 334 3.23 20.50 -0.83
C LEU A 334 2.91 20.92 -2.27
N ALA A 335 3.67 21.87 -2.84
CA ALA A 335 3.49 22.32 -4.21
C ALA A 335 3.66 21.18 -5.23
N VAL A 336 4.51 20.20 -4.94
CA VAL A 336 4.71 19.01 -5.78
C VAL A 336 3.71 17.91 -5.44
N ASN A 337 3.49 17.60 -4.16
CA ASN A 337 2.62 16.49 -3.77
C ASN A 337 1.14 16.75 -4.03
N TYR A 338 0.67 17.98 -3.89
CA TYR A 338 -0.75 18.31 -4.10
C TYR A 338 -1.23 18.00 -5.52
N PRO A 339 -0.57 18.45 -6.62
CA PRO A 339 -0.98 18.07 -7.97
C PRO A 339 -0.80 16.58 -8.24
N MET A 340 0.22 15.93 -7.65
CA MET A 340 0.41 14.47 -7.75
C MET A 340 -0.70 13.68 -7.04
N SER A 341 -1.28 14.22 -5.97
CA SER A 341 -2.40 13.60 -5.27
C SER A 341 -3.70 13.68 -6.08
N LEU A 342 -3.90 14.81 -6.77
CA LEU A 342 -5.08 15.05 -7.62
C LEU A 342 -5.03 14.26 -8.94
N HIS A 343 -3.94 14.42 -9.70
CA HIS A 343 -3.85 13.88 -11.06
C HIS A 343 -3.26 12.45 -11.11
N GLY A 344 -2.50 12.06 -10.08
CA GLY A 344 -1.66 10.86 -10.14
C GLY A 344 -0.52 11.01 -11.16
N ILE A 345 0.52 10.20 -11.01
CA ILE A 345 1.52 10.03 -12.06
C ILE A 345 1.13 8.81 -12.89
N LYS A 346 0.99 9.00 -14.20
CA LYS A 346 0.81 7.90 -15.15
C LYS A 346 2.10 7.08 -15.21
N VAL A 347 2.01 5.79 -14.99
CA VAL A 347 3.16 4.89 -15.13
C VAL A 347 3.32 4.58 -16.62
N PHE A 348 4.53 4.78 -17.16
CA PHE A 348 4.79 4.71 -18.61
C PHE A 348 4.51 3.32 -19.21
N ASP A 349 4.77 2.27 -18.43
CA ASP A 349 4.24 0.92 -18.65
C ASP A 349 3.30 0.62 -17.50
N SER A 350 2.05 0.26 -17.79
CA SER A 350 1.06 -0.18 -16.81
C SER A 350 1.71 -1.25 -15.93
N MET A 351 1.99 -0.91 -14.67
CA MET A 351 2.61 -1.85 -13.75
C MET A 351 1.56 -2.91 -13.45
N ASP A 352 1.87 -4.16 -13.78
CA ASP A 352 1.10 -5.32 -13.40
C ASP A 352 1.60 -5.78 -12.02
N ILE A 353 0.71 -5.80 -11.02
CA ILE A 353 0.98 -6.48 -9.75
C ILE A 353 -0.17 -7.44 -9.46
N GLY A 354 0.03 -8.71 -9.80
CA GLY A 354 -1.02 -9.75 -9.69
C GLY A 354 -2.19 -9.47 -10.64
N GLY A 355 -1.84 -8.92 -11.80
CA GLY A 355 -2.58 -8.35 -12.93
C GLY A 355 -3.79 -7.48 -12.73
N VAL A 356 -3.84 -6.83 -11.58
CA VAL A 356 -4.43 -5.49 -11.55
C VAL A 356 -3.48 -4.53 -12.26
N GLN A 357 -3.95 -3.90 -13.33
CA GLN A 357 -3.22 -2.85 -14.05
C GLN A 357 -3.29 -1.53 -13.27
N PHE A 358 -2.12 -0.92 -13.08
CA PHE A 358 -2.00 0.37 -12.40
C PHE A 358 -1.64 1.49 -13.39
N ASP A 359 -2.66 2.16 -13.92
CA ASP A 359 -2.46 3.28 -14.87
C ASP A 359 -1.96 4.56 -14.19
N THR A 360 -2.31 4.75 -12.91
CA THR A 360 -1.94 5.93 -12.14
C THR A 360 -1.60 5.58 -10.70
N LEU A 361 -0.44 6.07 -10.25
CA LEU A 361 -0.06 6.05 -8.83
C LEU A 361 -0.31 7.43 -8.24
N LYS A 362 -1.10 7.49 -7.17
CA LYS A 362 -1.40 8.72 -6.45
C LYS A 362 -0.51 8.85 -5.22
N SER A 363 -0.11 10.08 -4.89
CA SER A 363 0.46 10.39 -3.58
C SER A 363 -0.65 10.71 -2.58
N GLU A 364 -0.44 10.37 -1.32
CA GLU A 364 -1.35 10.74 -0.23
C GLU A 364 -0.67 11.84 0.59
N VAL A 365 -1.22 13.06 0.54
CA VAL A 365 -0.75 14.16 1.39
C VAL A 365 -1.37 13.98 2.77
N ASN A 366 -0.56 13.54 3.73
CA ASN A 366 -0.99 13.33 5.11
C ASN A 366 -0.06 14.13 6.04
N ALA A 367 -0.54 14.53 7.22
CA ALA A 367 0.28 15.20 8.23
C ALA A 367 1.59 14.42 8.52
N ARG A 368 1.51 13.08 8.44
CA ARG A 368 2.65 12.16 8.58
C ARG A 368 3.78 12.39 7.59
N SER A 369 3.49 12.69 6.33
CA SER A 369 4.53 12.99 5.32
C SER A 369 5.21 14.34 5.55
N ILE A 370 4.73 15.15 6.49
CA ILE A 370 5.31 16.44 6.86
C ILE A 370 6.10 16.32 8.16
N TYR A 371 5.49 15.83 9.24
CA TYR A 371 6.17 15.85 10.54
C TYR A 371 7.28 14.80 10.67
N GLU A 372 7.14 13.61 10.06
CA GLU A 372 8.19 12.57 10.13
C GLU A 372 9.52 13.06 9.55
N PRO A 373 9.59 13.53 8.28
CA PRO A 373 10.84 14.05 7.74
C PRO A 373 11.27 15.32 8.45
N ALA A 374 10.34 16.13 9.00
CA ALA A 374 10.71 17.36 9.71
C ALA A 374 11.50 17.02 10.98
N ILE A 375 11.03 16.06 11.77
CA ILE A 375 11.70 15.60 12.97
C ILE A 375 13.07 15.00 12.61
N ILE A 376 13.15 14.14 11.58
CA ILE A 376 14.40 13.49 11.20
C ILE A 376 15.42 14.52 10.69
N VAL A 377 15.04 15.43 9.78
CA VAL A 377 15.93 16.48 9.26
C VAL A 377 16.36 17.43 10.38
N PHE A 378 15.45 17.78 11.27
CA PHE A 378 15.75 18.63 12.41
C PHE A 378 16.76 17.99 13.36
N LEU A 379 16.52 16.74 13.78
CA LEU A 379 17.43 16.03 14.69
C LEU A 379 18.80 15.77 14.04
N THR A 380 18.83 15.32 12.78
CA THR A 380 20.08 15.05 12.08
C THR A 380 20.90 16.33 11.88
N SER A 381 20.28 17.43 11.46
CA SER A 381 20.97 18.71 11.29
C SER A 381 21.54 19.25 12.61
N LEU A 382 20.81 19.07 13.72
CA LEU A 382 21.27 19.48 15.05
C LEU A 382 22.46 18.63 15.50
N ILE A 383 22.37 17.30 15.39
CA ILE A 383 23.43 16.35 15.76
C ILE A 383 24.71 16.66 14.96
N VAL A 384 24.57 16.82 13.64
CA VAL A 384 25.67 17.14 12.74
C VAL A 384 26.34 18.47 13.10
N SER A 385 25.56 19.47 13.52
CA SER A 385 26.06 20.79 13.90
C SER A 385 26.83 20.81 15.22
N ILE A 386 26.68 19.78 16.07
CA ILE A 386 27.42 19.68 17.35
C ILE A 386 28.92 19.60 17.11
N TYR A 387 29.38 18.81 16.13
CA TYR A 387 30.82 18.62 15.89
C TYR A 387 31.54 19.95 15.52
N PRO A 388 31.08 20.71 14.50
CA PRO A 388 31.66 22.02 14.20
C PRO A 388 31.55 23.01 15.36
N ALA A 389 30.42 23.03 16.09
CA ALA A 389 30.22 23.92 17.21
C ALA A 389 31.19 23.64 18.37
N LEU A 390 31.44 22.36 18.68
CA LEU A 390 32.44 21.95 19.67
C LEU A 390 33.86 22.32 19.23
N LYS A 391 34.19 22.09 17.95
CA LYS A 391 35.48 22.48 17.38
C LYS A 391 35.72 23.98 17.48
N ALA A 392 34.71 24.80 17.15
CA ALA A 392 34.76 26.26 17.30
C ALA A 392 34.98 26.67 18.76
N ALA A 393 34.18 26.09 19.67
CA ALA A 393 34.22 26.42 21.10
C ALA A 393 35.59 26.08 21.73
N ARG A 394 36.21 24.96 21.35
CA ARG A 394 37.50 24.50 21.89
C ARG A 394 38.74 25.12 21.24
N THR A 395 38.61 25.84 20.13
CA THR A 395 39.78 26.45 19.45
C THR A 395 40.43 27.54 20.31
N ARG A 396 41.74 27.44 20.60
CA ARG A 396 42.45 28.44 21.43
C ARG A 396 42.59 29.79 20.71
N PRO A 397 42.42 30.95 21.38
CA PRO A 397 42.49 32.27 20.75
C PRO A 397 43.81 32.52 20.01
N ALA A 398 44.94 32.13 20.61
CA ALA A 398 46.27 32.28 20.01
C ALA A 398 46.45 31.50 18.70
N LYS A 399 45.78 30.34 18.56
CA LYS A 399 45.81 29.53 17.34
C LYS A 399 44.85 30.07 16.29
N ALA A 400 43.70 30.62 16.70
CA ALA A 400 42.72 31.22 15.80
C ALA A 400 43.22 32.50 15.11
N MET A 401 44.09 33.29 15.77
CA MET A 401 44.64 34.53 15.20
C MET A 401 45.85 34.32 14.27
N ARG A 402 46.39 33.11 14.18
CA ARG A 402 47.51 32.75 13.29
C ARG A 402 47.09 32.16 11.93
N PHE A 403 45.80 31.86 11.73
CA PHE A 403 45.30 31.43 10.42
C PHE A 403 45.24 32.66 9.50
N HIS A 404 46.03 32.63 8.41
CA HIS A 404 46.02 33.63 7.34
C HIS A 404 44.89 33.37 6.36
#